data_AF-A0AA39N6N9-F1
#
_entry.id   AF-A0AA39N6N9-F1
#
_cell.length_a   1.000
_cell.length_b   1.000
_cell.length_c   1.000
_cell.angle_alpha   90.00
_cell.angle_beta   90.00
_cell.angle_gamma   90.00
#
_symmetry.space_group_name_H-M   'P 1'
#
loop_
_entity.id
_entity.type
_entity.pdbx_description
1 polymer ?
#
loop_
_entity_poly.entity_id
_entity_poly.type
_entity_poly.pdbx_seq_one_letter_code
_entity_poly.pdbx_strand_id
1 'polypeptide(L)'
;MIFSFTTRDWSLEGLLKQGKRFFPIPRVSAVGGQSLEDILQRYDGDTKPLVIEGWHKHPGWLGQKFSLEWLREHGQKNIAVRNIHDWSDRTVPLEEFAKHCRSTPCFLTPGETVRWYGKDAECPADWYEWLHKSGVIPSRLLPDDPRNCLTNLPKSAAVETLMCYLGIGETFTPCHKDLCASSGHNLMCYTENDGSSFWFMTKGSDALKVAEYFR
;
A
#
# COMPACT_ATOMS: atom_id res chain seq x y z
N MET A 1 11.02 -22.95 5.13
CA MET A 1 9.80 -23.16 5.94
C MET A 1 8.65 -22.79 5.02
N ILE A 2 7.86 -23.77 4.54
CA ILE A 2 6.72 -23.49 3.66
C ILE A 2 5.64 -22.87 4.55
N PHE A 3 5.36 -21.58 4.37
CA PHE A 3 4.31 -20.91 5.13
C PHE A 3 2.95 -21.48 4.70
N SER A 4 2.35 -22.32 5.53
CA SER A 4 0.96 -22.79 5.35
C SER A 4 -0.03 -21.75 5.89
N PHE A 5 0.11 -20.50 5.47
CA PHE A 5 -0.69 -19.40 5.96
C PHE A 5 -1.60 -18.88 4.85
N THR A 6 -2.90 -18.90 5.08
CA THR A 6 -3.91 -18.37 4.16
C THR A 6 -4.79 -17.33 4.85
N THR A 7 -5.23 -16.33 4.10
CA THR A 7 -6.14 -15.27 4.57
C THR A 7 -7.62 -15.60 4.32
N ARG A 8 -7.95 -16.80 3.84
CA ARG A 8 -9.31 -17.20 3.41
C ARG A 8 -10.41 -16.88 4.43
N ASP A 9 -10.16 -17.14 5.70
CA ASP A 9 -11.16 -16.99 6.77
C ASP A 9 -10.95 -15.70 7.58
N TRP A 10 -10.14 -14.77 7.07
CA TRP A 10 -9.86 -13.53 7.76
C TRP A 10 -11.02 -12.54 7.63
N SER A 11 -11.38 -11.95 8.75
CA SER A 11 -12.25 -10.78 8.83
C SER A 11 -11.67 -9.82 9.86
N LEU A 12 -11.97 -8.52 9.75
CA LEU A 12 -11.53 -7.54 10.74
C LEU A 12 -12.01 -7.93 12.15
N GLU A 13 -13.29 -8.29 12.30
CA GLU A 13 -13.85 -8.73 13.57
C GLU A 13 -13.16 -10.00 14.09
N GLY A 14 -12.91 -10.98 13.22
CA GLY A 14 -12.19 -12.21 13.56
C GLY A 14 -10.79 -11.92 14.07
N LEU A 15 -10.03 -11.07 13.37
CA LEU A 15 -8.67 -10.67 13.75
C LEU A 15 -8.65 -9.91 15.08
N LEU A 16 -9.58 -8.98 15.30
CA LEU A 16 -9.69 -8.24 16.57
C LEU A 16 -9.96 -9.17 17.77
N LYS A 17 -10.65 -10.30 17.56
CA LYS A 17 -10.90 -11.30 18.61
C LYS A 17 -9.70 -12.20 18.89
N GLN A 18 -8.67 -12.24 18.04
CA GLN A 18 -7.49 -13.11 18.23
C GLN A 18 -6.62 -12.70 19.42
N GLY A 19 -6.74 -11.46 19.92
CA GLY A 19 -6.00 -11.07 21.10
C GLY A 19 -6.35 -9.69 21.64
N LYS A 20 -6.14 -9.49 22.94
CA LYS A 20 -6.41 -8.24 23.67
C LYS A 20 -5.55 -7.05 23.22
N ARG A 21 -4.55 -7.28 22.36
CA ARG A 21 -3.63 -6.27 21.82
C ARG A 21 -3.99 -5.84 20.38
N PHE A 22 -5.03 -6.43 19.80
CA PHE A 22 -5.59 -5.97 18.54
C PHE A 22 -6.63 -4.89 18.81
N PHE A 23 -6.46 -3.74 18.18
CA PHE A 23 -7.34 -2.59 18.33
C PHE A 23 -7.85 -2.15 16.95
N PRO A 24 -9.11 -1.71 16.83
CA PRO A 24 -9.57 -1.08 15.60
C PRO A 24 -8.79 0.22 15.37
N ILE A 25 -8.48 0.48 14.10
CA ILE A 25 -7.85 1.72 13.68
C ILE A 25 -8.93 2.78 13.38
N PRO A 26 -8.75 4.05 13.78
CA PRO A 26 -9.66 5.12 13.41
C PRO A 26 -9.88 5.17 11.89
N ARG A 27 -11.14 5.34 11.48
CA ARG A 27 -11.53 5.48 10.07
C ARG A 27 -12.28 6.79 9.90
N VAL A 28 -11.89 7.58 8.91
CA VAL A 28 -12.46 8.91 8.64
C VAL A 28 -12.79 9.04 7.16
N SER A 29 -13.77 9.85 6.81
CA SER A 29 -14.15 10.02 5.39
C SER A 29 -13.19 10.97 4.68
N ALA A 30 -12.80 10.61 3.45
CA ALA A 30 -12.15 11.52 2.50
C ALA A 30 -13.11 12.56 1.93
N VAL A 31 -14.42 12.23 1.88
CA VAL A 31 -15.46 13.05 1.27
C VAL A 31 -16.57 13.38 2.27
N GLY A 32 -16.82 14.67 2.50
CA GLY A 32 -17.85 15.16 3.43
C GLY A 32 -17.56 14.87 4.92
N GLY A 33 -18.12 15.68 5.81
CA GLY A 33 -17.97 15.54 7.27
C GLY A 33 -17.12 16.65 7.93
N GLN A 34 -16.55 16.35 9.10
CA GLN A 34 -15.55 17.20 9.77
C GLN A 34 -14.38 17.46 8.81
N SER A 35 -13.77 18.65 8.89
CA SER A 35 -12.62 19.01 8.05
C SER A 35 -11.53 17.94 8.19
N LEU A 36 -11.26 17.21 7.10
CA LEU A 36 -10.17 16.22 7.04
C LEU A 36 -8.85 16.88 7.47
N GLU A 37 -8.67 18.17 7.18
CA GLU A 37 -7.50 18.94 7.60
C GLU A 37 -7.34 18.99 9.14
N ASP A 38 -8.43 19.16 9.89
CA ASP A 38 -8.37 19.19 11.36
C ASP A 38 -7.96 17.83 11.92
N ILE A 39 -8.42 16.75 11.29
CA ILE A 39 -8.10 15.37 11.68
C ILE A 39 -6.62 15.11 11.42
N LEU A 40 -6.15 15.48 10.22
CA LEU A 40 -4.76 15.31 9.87
C LEU A 40 -3.86 16.16 10.78
N GLN A 41 -4.24 17.39 11.14
CA GLN A 41 -3.48 18.21 12.10
C GLN A 41 -3.32 17.54 13.47
N ARG A 42 -4.31 16.79 13.94
CA ARG A 42 -4.22 16.01 15.19
C ARG A 42 -3.38 14.73 15.04
N TYR A 43 -3.41 14.12 13.86
CA TYR A 43 -2.68 12.89 13.57
C TYR A 43 -1.18 13.01 13.84
N ASP A 44 -0.59 14.18 13.51
CA ASP A 44 0.85 14.44 13.64
C ASP A 44 1.38 14.26 15.08
N GLY A 45 0.53 14.44 16.10
CA GLY A 45 0.94 14.30 17.50
C GLY A 45 0.86 12.86 18.05
N ASP A 46 -0.14 12.09 17.58
CA ASP A 46 -0.47 10.80 18.19
C ASP A 46 0.26 9.62 17.56
N THR A 47 0.68 9.73 16.28
CA THR A 47 1.35 8.66 15.50
C THR A 47 0.59 7.32 15.51
N LYS A 48 -0.74 7.38 15.71
CA LYS A 48 -1.64 6.23 15.60
C LYS A 48 -1.99 6.07 14.14
N PRO A 49 -1.90 4.87 13.54
CA PRO A 49 -2.36 4.65 12.18
C PRO A 49 -3.78 5.19 11.94
N LEU A 50 -4.07 5.61 10.72
CA LEU A 50 -5.36 6.19 10.32
C LEU A 50 -5.76 5.62 8.97
N VAL A 51 -7.03 5.27 8.82
CA VAL A 51 -7.61 4.94 7.51
C VAL A 51 -8.49 6.10 7.07
N ILE A 52 -8.24 6.61 5.86
CA ILE A 52 -9.08 7.59 5.20
C ILE A 52 -9.86 6.89 4.10
N GLU A 53 -11.18 6.82 4.24
CA GLU A 53 -12.07 6.03 3.39
C GLU A 53 -12.78 6.86 2.33
N GLY A 54 -13.16 6.23 1.22
CA GLY A 54 -14.04 6.88 0.25
C GLY A 54 -13.35 7.86 -0.70
N TRP A 55 -12.01 7.83 -0.81
CA TRP A 55 -11.27 8.60 -1.82
C TRP A 55 -11.81 8.38 -3.24
N HIS A 56 -12.17 7.14 -3.58
CA HIS A 56 -12.76 6.78 -4.87
C HIS A 56 -14.12 7.42 -5.16
N LYS A 57 -14.78 8.01 -4.16
CA LYS A 57 -16.05 8.73 -4.32
C LYS A 57 -15.83 10.22 -4.64
N HIS A 58 -14.60 10.71 -4.52
CA HIS A 58 -14.28 12.10 -4.84
C HIS A 58 -14.46 12.34 -6.35
N PRO A 59 -15.12 13.43 -6.79
CA PRO A 59 -15.38 13.69 -8.21
C PRO A 59 -14.12 13.74 -9.09
N GLY A 60 -12.98 14.12 -8.51
CA GLY A 60 -11.68 14.15 -9.17
C GLY A 60 -10.91 12.82 -9.18
N TRP A 61 -11.48 11.72 -8.66
CA TRP A 61 -10.81 10.42 -8.67
C TRP A 61 -10.54 9.92 -10.10
N LEU A 62 -9.35 9.37 -10.36
CA LEU A 62 -8.95 8.94 -11.71
C LEU A 62 -9.74 7.75 -12.27
N GLY A 63 -10.45 7.01 -11.42
CA GLY A 63 -11.31 5.90 -11.83
C GLY A 63 -10.56 4.85 -12.64
N GLN A 64 -11.01 4.59 -13.87
CA GLN A 64 -10.48 3.52 -14.73
C GLN A 64 -9.00 3.71 -15.12
N LYS A 65 -8.43 4.91 -14.98
CA LYS A 65 -6.97 5.09 -15.19
C LYS A 65 -6.13 4.35 -14.15
N PHE A 66 -6.70 3.93 -13.02
CA PHE A 66 -6.02 3.06 -12.04
C PHE A 66 -6.16 1.56 -12.35
N SER A 67 -6.95 1.17 -13.35
CA SER A 67 -7.13 -0.24 -13.71
C SER A 67 -5.85 -0.88 -14.23
N LEU A 68 -5.75 -2.21 -14.10
CA LEU A 68 -4.65 -2.99 -14.65
C LEU A 68 -4.62 -2.89 -16.18
N GLU A 69 -5.79 -2.83 -16.82
CA GLU A 69 -5.95 -2.69 -18.26
C GLU A 69 -5.33 -1.37 -18.74
N TRP A 70 -5.66 -0.26 -18.08
CA TRP A 70 -5.05 1.04 -18.40
C TRP A 70 -3.54 1.04 -18.17
N LEU A 71 -3.09 0.44 -17.06
CA LEU A 71 -1.67 0.34 -16.72
C LEU A 71 -0.87 -0.48 -17.76
N ARG A 72 -1.45 -1.54 -18.31
CA ARG A 72 -0.80 -2.34 -19.38
C ARG A 72 -0.53 -1.53 -20.63
N GLU A 73 -1.43 -0.60 -20.96
CA GLU A 73 -1.30 0.28 -22.13
C GLU A 73 -0.31 1.42 -21.90
N HIS A 74 -0.38 2.09 -20.74
CA HIS A 74 0.29 3.37 -20.48
C HIS A 74 1.48 3.29 -19.51
N GLY A 75 1.60 2.20 -18.75
CA GLY A 75 2.67 1.97 -17.79
C GLY A 75 3.91 1.33 -18.42
N GLN A 76 4.88 1.04 -17.55
CA GLN A 76 6.09 0.32 -17.94
C GLN A 76 5.75 -1.08 -18.48
N LYS A 77 6.43 -1.49 -19.55
CA LYS A 77 6.20 -2.80 -20.17
C LYS A 77 6.80 -3.94 -19.38
N ASN A 78 7.81 -3.67 -18.55
CA ASN A 78 8.42 -4.64 -17.65
C ASN A 78 8.38 -4.09 -16.22
N ILE A 79 8.11 -4.96 -15.25
CA ILE A 79 8.01 -4.60 -13.83
C ILE A 79 8.85 -5.55 -12.98
N ALA A 80 9.27 -5.06 -11.81
CA ALA A 80 9.91 -5.90 -10.79
C ALA A 80 8.84 -6.75 -10.09
N VAL A 81 9.12 -8.04 -9.97
CA VAL A 81 8.23 -9.04 -9.37
C VAL A 81 9.01 -9.90 -8.40
N ARG A 82 8.43 -10.09 -7.22
CA ARG A 82 8.92 -11.00 -6.19
C ARG A 82 8.10 -12.28 -6.18
N ASN A 83 8.76 -13.44 -6.12
CA ASN A 83 8.09 -14.66 -5.70
C ASN A 83 8.05 -14.70 -4.16
N ILE A 84 6.85 -14.70 -3.57
CA ILE A 84 6.71 -14.64 -2.10
C ILE A 84 7.18 -15.91 -1.39
N HIS A 85 7.31 -17.02 -2.11
CA HIS A 85 7.69 -18.32 -1.54
C HIS A 85 9.19 -18.43 -1.29
N ASP A 86 10.02 -17.89 -2.19
CA ASP A 86 11.48 -18.00 -2.14
C ASP A 86 12.21 -16.64 -2.08
N TRP A 87 11.46 -15.54 -2.09
CA TRP A 87 11.98 -14.16 -2.07
C TRP A 87 12.83 -13.78 -3.30
N SER A 88 12.82 -14.60 -4.36
CA SER A 88 13.52 -14.27 -5.59
C SER A 88 12.82 -13.11 -6.30
N ASP A 89 13.62 -12.10 -6.66
CA ASP A 89 13.19 -10.96 -7.46
C ASP A 89 13.59 -11.17 -8.92
N ARG A 90 12.71 -10.78 -9.84
CA ARG A 90 12.95 -10.81 -11.28
C ARG A 90 12.18 -9.69 -11.98
N THR A 91 12.64 -9.32 -13.16
CA THR A 91 11.90 -8.43 -14.05
C THR A 91 11.12 -9.26 -15.06
N VAL A 92 9.83 -9.00 -15.19
CA VAL A 92 8.95 -9.69 -16.16
C VAL A 92 8.12 -8.69 -16.95
N PRO A 93 7.66 -9.04 -18.17
CA PRO A 93 6.67 -8.25 -18.87
C PRO A 93 5.39 -8.11 -18.04
N LEU A 94 4.83 -6.90 -17.97
CA LEU A 94 3.58 -6.62 -17.26
C LEU A 94 2.42 -7.48 -17.79
N GLU A 95 2.44 -7.80 -19.07
CA GLU A 95 1.50 -8.73 -19.71
C GLU A 95 1.58 -10.15 -19.13
N GLU A 96 2.81 -10.65 -18.93
CA GLU A 96 3.04 -11.98 -18.36
C GLU A 96 2.63 -12.02 -16.90
N PHE A 97 2.97 -10.98 -16.14
CA PHE A 97 2.51 -10.80 -14.76
C PHE A 97 0.98 -10.81 -14.67
N ALA A 98 0.30 -10.03 -15.50
CA ALA A 98 -1.16 -9.98 -15.54
C ALA A 98 -1.74 -11.36 -15.84
N LYS A 99 -1.24 -12.05 -16.87
CA LYS A 99 -1.68 -13.41 -17.22
C LYS A 99 -1.48 -14.39 -16.06
N HIS A 100 -0.32 -14.36 -15.40
CA HIS A 100 -0.02 -15.20 -14.24
C HIS A 100 -1.03 -14.95 -13.12
N CYS A 101 -1.22 -13.69 -12.72
CA CYS A 101 -2.17 -13.29 -11.68
C CYS A 101 -3.62 -13.73 -11.99
N ARG A 102 -4.08 -13.57 -13.24
CA ARG A 102 -5.43 -14.00 -13.66
C ARG A 102 -5.63 -15.51 -13.60
N SER A 103 -4.57 -16.29 -13.83
CA SER A 103 -4.61 -17.76 -13.76
C SER A 103 -4.37 -18.32 -12.37
N THR A 104 -3.91 -17.50 -11.42
CA THR A 104 -3.54 -17.94 -10.08
C THR A 104 -4.76 -17.89 -9.16
N PRO A 105 -5.04 -18.96 -8.38
CA PRO A 105 -6.12 -18.93 -7.41
C PRO A 105 -5.96 -17.80 -6.39
N CYS A 106 -7.09 -17.21 -5.98
CA CYS A 106 -7.13 -16.12 -5.01
C CYS A 106 -6.40 -16.46 -3.70
N PHE A 107 -6.48 -17.72 -3.27
CA PHE A 107 -5.83 -18.24 -2.07
C PHE A 107 -4.79 -19.32 -2.37
N LEU A 108 -3.93 -19.61 -1.41
CA LEU A 108 -2.76 -20.46 -1.52
C LEU A 108 -3.27 -21.86 -1.74
N THR A 109 -2.67 -22.54 -2.71
CA THR A 109 -2.95 -23.95 -2.95
C THR A 109 -1.88 -24.84 -2.32
N PRO A 110 -2.21 -26.04 -1.83
CA PRO A 110 -1.22 -26.95 -1.29
C PRO A 110 -0.12 -27.27 -2.33
N GLY A 111 1.14 -27.10 -1.94
CA GLY A 111 2.28 -27.33 -2.83
C GLY A 111 2.59 -26.19 -3.81
N GLU A 112 1.90 -25.05 -3.71
CA GLU A 112 2.24 -23.85 -4.47
C GLU A 112 3.68 -23.40 -4.16
N THR A 113 4.45 -23.12 -5.21
CA THR A 113 5.86 -22.69 -5.12
C THR A 113 6.10 -21.33 -5.78
N VAL A 114 5.08 -20.80 -6.48
CA VAL A 114 5.17 -19.55 -7.23
C VAL A 114 3.91 -18.73 -6.95
N ARG A 115 4.12 -17.53 -6.41
CA ARG A 115 3.11 -16.48 -6.34
C ARG A 115 3.78 -15.13 -6.45
N TRP A 116 3.43 -14.41 -7.51
CA TRP A 116 4.07 -13.17 -7.88
C TRP A 116 3.43 -11.96 -7.21
N TYR A 117 4.28 -11.12 -6.64
CA TYR A 117 3.96 -9.80 -6.11
C TYR A 117 4.73 -8.75 -6.91
N GLY A 118 4.02 -7.92 -7.67
CA GLY A 118 4.60 -6.77 -8.37
C GLY A 118 4.89 -5.68 -7.34
N LYS A 119 6.17 -5.33 -7.19
CA LYS A 119 6.61 -4.39 -6.16
C LYS A 119 7.53 -3.33 -6.74
N ASP A 120 7.52 -2.17 -6.12
CA ASP A 120 8.39 -1.04 -6.46
C ASP A 120 8.31 -0.66 -7.95
N ALA A 121 7.13 -0.85 -8.58
CA ALA A 121 6.93 -0.48 -9.99
C ALA A 121 6.78 1.03 -10.11
N GLU A 122 7.28 1.62 -11.19
CA GLU A 122 7.11 3.06 -11.42
C GLU A 122 5.64 3.41 -11.64
N CYS A 123 5.19 4.47 -11.00
CA CYS A 123 3.88 5.05 -11.27
C CYS A 123 3.89 5.77 -12.64
N PRO A 124 2.88 5.53 -13.50
CA PRO A 124 2.69 6.29 -14.73
C PRO A 124 2.67 7.80 -14.50
N ALA A 125 3.18 8.56 -15.48
CA ALA A 125 3.22 10.03 -15.42
C ALA A 125 1.85 10.65 -15.14
N ASP A 126 0.78 10.14 -15.75
CA ASP A 126 -0.60 10.58 -15.47
C ASP A 126 -0.98 10.49 -13.98
N TRP A 127 -0.53 9.44 -13.28
CA TRP A 127 -0.84 9.26 -11.87
C TRP A 127 -0.06 10.26 -11.02
N TYR A 128 1.22 10.48 -11.36
CA TYR A 128 2.04 11.52 -10.72
C TYR A 128 1.42 12.91 -10.93
N GLU A 129 1.06 13.26 -12.18
CA GLU A 129 0.45 14.55 -12.49
C GLU A 129 -0.86 14.75 -11.76
N TRP A 130 -1.74 13.74 -11.75
CA TRP A 130 -2.99 13.80 -11.02
C TRP A 130 -2.75 13.98 -9.52
N LEU A 131 -1.85 13.21 -8.92
CA LEU A 131 -1.58 13.25 -7.49
C LEU A 131 -1.18 14.67 -7.03
N HIS A 132 -0.35 15.36 -7.82
CA HIS A 132 0.19 16.67 -7.48
C HIS A 132 -0.68 17.85 -7.97
N LYS A 133 -1.44 17.70 -9.06
CA LYS A 133 -2.16 18.83 -9.69
C LYS A 133 -3.67 18.81 -9.48
N SER A 134 -4.27 17.67 -9.12
CA SER A 134 -5.74 17.55 -9.06
C SER A 134 -6.36 18.22 -7.83
N GLY A 135 -5.59 18.41 -6.76
CA GLY A 135 -6.10 18.85 -5.46
C GLY A 135 -7.02 17.83 -4.78
N VAL A 136 -7.09 16.59 -5.29
CA VAL A 136 -7.90 15.53 -4.68
C VAL A 136 -7.28 15.12 -3.36
N ILE A 137 -6.02 14.70 -3.37
CA ILE A 137 -5.29 14.34 -2.14
C ILE A 137 -4.75 15.62 -1.49
N PRO A 138 -4.97 15.85 -0.18
CA PRO A 138 -4.43 17.02 0.52
C PRO A 138 -2.91 17.07 0.37
N SER A 139 -2.37 18.25 0.05
CA SER A 139 -0.92 18.45 -0.17
C SER A 139 -0.07 17.90 0.97
N ARG A 140 -0.58 17.96 2.20
CA ARG A 140 0.08 17.42 3.39
C ARG A 140 0.32 15.91 3.41
N LEU A 141 -0.33 15.16 2.55
CA LEU A 141 -0.12 13.74 2.37
C LEU A 141 0.79 13.42 1.18
N LEU A 142 1.24 14.44 0.44
CA LEU A 142 2.02 14.31 -0.77
C LEU A 142 3.54 14.44 -0.51
N PRO A 143 4.38 13.85 -1.37
CA PRO A 143 5.82 13.94 -1.24
C PRO A 143 6.39 15.36 -1.34
N ASP A 144 5.71 16.27 -2.02
CA ASP A 144 6.13 17.65 -2.23
C ASP A 144 5.69 18.62 -1.12
N ASP A 145 5.07 18.11 -0.04
CA ASP A 145 4.74 18.95 1.11
C ASP A 145 6.01 19.63 1.67
N PRO A 146 5.98 20.95 1.94
CA PRO A 146 7.16 21.68 2.42
C PRO A 146 7.68 21.23 3.80
N ARG A 147 6.89 20.47 4.57
CA ARG A 147 7.33 19.85 5.84
C ARG A 147 8.04 18.51 5.61
N ASN A 148 7.98 17.95 4.40
CA ASN A 148 8.70 16.72 4.08
C ASN A 148 10.21 17.01 4.05
N CYS A 149 10.91 16.63 5.12
CA CYS A 149 12.34 16.85 5.27
C CYS A 149 13.18 16.13 4.18
N LEU A 150 12.62 15.11 3.53
CA LEU A 150 13.30 14.34 2.48
C LEU A 150 13.54 15.16 1.21
N THR A 151 12.76 16.24 1.01
CA THR A 151 12.95 17.17 -0.11
C THR A 151 14.25 17.99 -0.02
N ASN A 152 14.86 18.06 1.16
CA ASN A 152 16.11 18.79 1.41
C ASN A 152 17.37 17.93 1.22
N LEU A 153 17.22 16.65 0.87
CA LEU A 153 18.36 15.78 0.65
C LEU A 153 19.11 16.17 -0.63
N PRO A 154 20.45 16.05 -0.66
CA PRO A 154 21.21 16.24 -1.89
C PRO A 154 20.75 15.22 -2.94
N LYS A 155 20.88 15.54 -4.23
CA LYS A 155 20.46 14.63 -5.32
C LYS A 155 21.06 13.22 -5.21
N SER A 156 22.26 13.09 -4.66
CA SER A 156 22.93 11.79 -4.41
C SER A 156 22.25 10.94 -3.34
N ALA A 157 21.38 11.52 -2.53
CA ALA A 157 20.61 10.88 -1.47
C ALA A 157 19.09 11.08 -1.65
N ALA A 158 18.65 11.49 -2.85
CA ALA A 158 17.24 11.58 -3.16
C ALA A 158 16.59 10.20 -3.01
N VAL A 159 15.41 10.19 -2.39
CA VAL A 159 14.64 8.97 -2.16
C VAL A 159 13.52 8.87 -3.19
N GLU A 160 13.25 7.65 -3.65
CA GLU A 160 12.03 7.38 -4.38
C GLU A 160 10.85 7.44 -3.40
N THR A 161 9.81 8.18 -3.76
CA THR A 161 8.67 8.48 -2.87
C THR A 161 7.34 7.99 -3.42
N LEU A 162 7.29 7.58 -4.70
CA LEU A 162 6.07 7.13 -5.34
C LEU A 162 6.31 5.82 -6.09
N MET A 163 5.69 4.76 -5.58
CA MET A 163 5.78 3.41 -6.12
C MET A 163 4.40 2.79 -6.25
N CYS A 164 4.22 1.95 -7.27
CA CYS A 164 3.04 1.13 -7.47
C CYS A 164 3.32 -0.32 -7.06
N TYR A 165 2.32 -0.93 -6.42
CA TYR A 165 2.33 -2.33 -6.04
C TYR A 165 1.12 -3.03 -6.65
N LEU A 166 1.35 -4.22 -7.19
CA LEU A 166 0.35 -5.03 -7.87
C LEU A 166 0.36 -6.43 -7.25
N GLY A 167 -0.80 -6.95 -6.89
CA GLY A 167 -0.88 -8.24 -6.26
C GLY A 167 -2.29 -8.81 -6.27
N ILE A 168 -2.35 -10.12 -6.12
CA ILE A 168 -3.58 -10.87 -5.86
C ILE A 168 -3.64 -11.24 -4.37
N GLY A 169 -4.68 -11.97 -3.98
CA GLY A 169 -4.79 -12.51 -2.61
C GLY A 169 -3.49 -13.18 -2.13
N GLU A 170 -3.17 -12.95 -0.86
CA GLU A 170 -2.00 -13.47 -0.14
C GLU A 170 -0.62 -13.07 -0.69
N THR A 171 -0.56 -12.11 -1.60
CA THR A 171 0.66 -11.30 -1.71
C THR A 171 0.78 -10.41 -0.48
N PHE A 172 2.00 -10.20 0.00
CA PHE A 172 2.23 -9.42 1.22
C PHE A 172 3.60 -8.74 1.22
N THR A 173 3.68 -7.65 1.97
CA THR A 173 4.94 -7.00 2.34
C THR A 173 5.31 -7.42 3.76
N PRO A 174 6.55 -7.92 4.00
CA PRO A 174 7.01 -8.24 5.35
C PRO A 174 6.90 -7.04 6.30
N CYS A 175 6.81 -7.35 7.59
CA CYS A 175 6.90 -6.33 8.64
C CYS A 175 8.22 -5.57 8.51
N HIS A 176 8.13 -4.24 8.46
CA HIS A 176 9.27 -3.34 8.40
C HIS A 176 8.91 -2.01 9.07
N LYS A 177 9.92 -1.15 9.23
CA LYS A 177 9.74 0.26 9.54
C LYS A 177 10.21 1.06 8.33
N ASP A 178 9.50 2.14 8.02
CA ASP A 178 9.97 3.05 6.99
C ASP A 178 11.33 3.64 7.37
N LEU A 179 12.14 3.89 6.34
CA LEU A 179 13.50 4.38 6.49
C LEU A 179 13.50 5.76 7.16
N CYS A 180 14.52 6.02 7.99
CA CYS A 180 14.70 7.31 8.66
C CYS A 180 13.50 7.78 9.50
N ALA A 181 12.66 6.85 9.98
CA ALA A 181 11.43 7.16 10.72
C ALA A 181 10.47 8.07 9.93
N SER A 182 10.45 7.95 8.60
CA SER A 182 9.49 8.65 7.75
C SER A 182 8.07 8.12 7.95
N SER A 183 7.08 8.92 7.52
CA SER A 183 5.68 8.47 7.41
C SER A 183 5.45 7.84 6.04
N GLY A 184 5.04 6.57 6.00
CA GLY A 184 4.58 5.90 4.79
C GLY A 184 3.07 6.05 4.59
N HIS A 185 2.65 6.45 3.38
CA HIS A 185 1.24 6.52 2.98
C HIS A 185 0.96 5.48 1.91
N ASN A 186 -0.19 4.78 2.02
CA ASN A 186 -0.64 3.86 0.99
C ASN A 186 -2.04 4.28 0.49
N LEU A 187 -2.19 4.37 -0.83
CA LEU A 187 -3.46 4.63 -1.49
C LEU A 187 -3.88 3.39 -2.27
N MET A 188 -4.96 2.75 -1.83
CA MET A 188 -5.56 1.66 -2.60
C MET A 188 -6.32 2.24 -3.79
N CYS A 189 -5.70 2.18 -4.98
CA CYS A 189 -6.19 2.85 -6.17
C CYS A 189 -7.26 2.06 -6.95
N TYR A 190 -7.15 0.73 -6.98
CA TYR A 190 -8.01 -0.13 -7.77
C TYR A 190 -8.05 -1.53 -7.17
N THR A 191 -9.22 -2.16 -7.22
CA THR A 191 -9.43 -3.55 -6.79
C THR A 191 -10.41 -4.22 -7.72
N GLU A 192 -10.33 -5.55 -7.78
CA GLU A 192 -11.27 -6.41 -8.50
C GLU A 192 -11.85 -7.42 -7.53
N ASN A 193 -13.07 -7.90 -7.81
CA ASN A 193 -13.73 -8.92 -7.00
C ASN A 193 -13.73 -8.59 -5.50
N ASP A 194 -14.03 -7.33 -5.16
CA ASP A 194 -14.01 -6.80 -3.79
C ASP A 194 -12.66 -7.01 -3.06
N GLY A 195 -11.57 -7.01 -3.82
CA GLY A 195 -10.22 -7.11 -3.30
C GLY A 195 -9.95 -6.08 -2.20
N SER A 196 -9.21 -6.49 -1.18
CA SER A 196 -8.85 -5.66 -0.04
C SER A 196 -7.49 -6.08 0.52
N SER A 197 -6.95 -5.29 1.45
CA SER A 197 -5.70 -5.59 2.15
C SER A 197 -5.89 -5.50 3.66
N PHE A 198 -5.18 -6.37 4.38
CA PHE A 198 -5.09 -6.30 5.84
C PHE A 198 -3.77 -5.64 6.21
N TRP A 199 -3.86 -4.55 6.97
CA TRP A 199 -2.70 -3.82 7.48
C TRP A 199 -2.55 -4.06 8.98
N PHE A 200 -1.38 -4.54 9.37
CA PHE A 200 -0.98 -4.71 10.76
C PHE A 200 0.02 -3.61 11.08
N MET A 201 -0.38 -2.69 11.97
CA MET A 201 0.43 -1.54 12.32
C MET A 201 0.43 -1.36 13.83
N THR A 202 1.52 -0.82 14.35
CA THR A 202 1.66 -0.42 15.74
C THR A 202 1.57 1.09 15.85
N LYS A 203 1.23 1.61 17.03
CA LYS A 203 1.40 3.04 17.31
C LYS A 203 2.89 3.38 17.20
N GLY A 204 3.22 4.60 16.76
CA GLY A 204 4.61 5.05 16.70
C GLY A 204 5.32 4.95 18.06
N SER A 205 4.63 5.23 19.15
CA SER A 205 5.15 5.11 20.52
C SER A 205 5.50 3.68 20.96
N ASP A 206 4.97 2.66 20.29
CA ASP A 206 5.28 1.24 20.56
C ASP A 206 6.34 0.68 19.60
N ALA A 207 6.82 1.46 18.63
CA ALA A 207 7.74 1.00 17.59
C ALA A 207 9.06 0.44 18.15
N LEU A 208 9.58 0.99 19.25
CA LEU A 208 10.80 0.48 19.90
C LEU A 208 10.57 -0.92 20.48
N LYS A 209 9.49 -1.12 21.24
CA LYS A 209 9.16 -2.42 21.86
C LYS A 209 8.95 -3.50 20.81
N VAL A 210 8.31 -3.13 19.70
CA VAL A 210 8.07 -4.05 18.57
C VAL A 210 9.39 -4.41 17.88
N ALA A 211 10.27 -3.43 17.67
CA ALA A 211 11.59 -3.68 17.11
C ALA A 211 12.45 -4.57 18.02
N GLU A 212 12.34 -4.44 19.35
CA GLU A 212 13.00 -5.32 20.31
C GLU A 212 12.44 -6.74 20.29
N TYR A 213 11.13 -6.91 20.08
CA TYR A 213 10.48 -8.21 20.00
C TYR A 213 10.91 -9.04 18.77
N PHE A 214 11.15 -8.39 17.63
CA PHE A 214 11.54 -9.06 16.38
C PHE A 214 13.05 -9.22 16.18
N ARG A 215 13.87 -8.74 17.12
CA ARG A 215 15.32 -8.99 17.13
C ARG A 215 15.62 -10.40 17.60
#